data_AF-A0A197KD28-F1
#
_entry.id   AF-A0A197KD28-F1
#
_cell.length_a   1.000
_cell.length_b   1.000
_cell.length_c   1.000
_cell.angle_alpha   90.00
_cell.angle_beta   90.00
_cell.angle_gamma   90.00
#
_symmetry.space_group_name_H-M   'P 1'
#
loop_
_entity.id
_entity.type
_entity.pdbx_description
1 polymer ?
#
loop_
_entity_poly.entity_id
_entity_poly.type
_entity_poly.pdbx_seq_one_letter_code
_entity_poly.pdbx_strand_id
1 'polypeptide(L)'
;MNKDYRSTSIPPGKILDIIQRKVIFERKLPEAVKELLEHARRYLSIYLPSAGFEISQTDRYSAVTNKSEACVIANRSFEAGDELRYCAGTIANLTEQEEKDLETKTSDFSVIKTSRRGTCLFLGPARFVNHDCDPNCSFMSAGSSAIYFKVQKPISVNDEITTHYGDNYFGVDNQECLCATCER
;
A
#
# COMPACT_ATOMS: atom_id res chain seq x y z
N MET A 1 12.19 29.85 -1.50
CA MET A 1 12.29 29.21 -0.18
C MET A 1 11.00 29.53 0.59
N ASN A 2 9.96 28.70 0.47
CA ASN A 2 8.68 28.91 1.15
C ASN A 2 8.70 28.27 2.54
N LYS A 3 8.34 29.05 3.56
CA LYS A 3 8.44 28.72 5.00
C LYS A 3 7.14 28.16 5.60
N ASP A 4 6.23 27.61 4.79
CA ASP A 4 4.87 27.26 5.23
C ASP A 4 4.57 25.76 5.30
N TYR A 5 5.53 24.95 5.74
CA TYR A 5 5.23 23.57 6.20
C TYR A 5 5.37 23.49 7.72
N ARG A 6 4.51 24.21 8.44
CA ARG A 6 4.24 23.87 9.84
C ARG A 6 3.33 22.66 9.84
N SER A 7 3.89 21.52 10.24
CA SER A 7 3.13 20.36 10.73
C SER A 7 2.01 20.87 11.65
N THR A 8 0.77 20.85 11.15
CA THR A 8 -0.40 21.14 11.97
C THR A 8 -0.65 19.88 12.78
N SER A 9 0.06 19.77 13.92
CA SER A 9 -0.20 18.72 14.88
C SER A 9 -1.69 18.81 15.25
N ILE A 10 -2.45 17.78 14.92
CA ILE A 10 -3.86 17.71 15.28
C ILE A 10 -3.91 17.66 16.82
N PRO A 11 -4.60 18.62 17.49
CA PRO A 11 -4.65 18.65 18.94
C PRO A 11 -5.23 17.32 19.47
N PRO A 12 -4.66 16.73 20.54
CA PRO A 12 -5.14 15.46 21.10
C PRO A 12 -6.64 15.47 21.41
N GLY A 13 -7.18 16.60 21.87
CA GLY A 13 -8.62 16.76 22.13
C GLY A 13 -9.50 16.66 20.88
N LYS A 14 -8.98 17.04 19.71
CA LYS A 14 -9.69 16.92 18.42
C LYS A 14 -9.70 15.48 17.92
N ILE A 15 -8.63 14.73 18.19
CA ILE A 15 -8.58 13.27 17.95
C ILE A 15 -9.61 12.57 18.84
N LEU A 16 -9.65 12.92 20.13
CA LEU A 16 -10.62 12.38 21.08
C LEU A 16 -12.07 12.69 20.68
N ASP A 17 -12.37 13.91 20.25
CA ASP A 17 -13.70 14.30 19.78
C ASP A 17 -14.13 13.53 18.53
N ILE A 18 -13.21 13.34 17.57
CA ILE A 18 -13.47 12.51 16.38
C ILE A 18 -13.75 11.05 16.78
N ILE A 19 -12.93 10.48 17.68
CA ILE A 19 -13.15 9.12 18.20
C ILE A 19 -14.53 9.04 18.87
N GLN A 20 -14.88 10.00 19.72
CA GLN A 20 -16.15 10.00 20.44
C GLN A 20 -17.37 10.17 19.53
N ARG A 21 -17.31 11.05 18.54
CA ARG A 21 -18.47 11.35 17.68
C ARG A 21 -18.64 10.37 16.54
N LYS A 22 -17.54 9.89 15.95
CA LYS A 22 -17.57 9.05 14.74
C LYS A 22 -17.34 7.58 15.03
N VAL A 23 -16.51 7.25 16.02
CA VAL A 23 -16.21 5.85 16.35
C VAL A 23 -17.15 5.32 17.42
N ILE A 24 -17.40 6.05 18.52
CA ILE A 24 -18.27 5.57 19.60
C ILE A 24 -19.76 5.62 19.20
N PHE A 25 -20.17 6.61 18.41
CA PHE A 25 -21.59 6.79 18.06
C PHE A 25 -22.04 5.93 16.86
N GLU A 26 -21.17 5.71 15.87
CA GLU A 26 -21.51 4.99 14.63
C GLU A 26 -20.97 3.55 14.58
N ARG A 27 -20.01 3.17 15.45
CA ARG A 27 -19.42 1.82 15.54
C ARG A 27 -19.41 1.32 16.99
N LYS A 28 -19.30 0.00 17.18
CA LYS A 28 -19.03 -0.55 18.51
C LYS A 28 -17.55 -0.31 18.86
N LEU A 29 -17.30 0.46 19.92
CA LEU A 29 -15.95 0.93 20.30
C LEU A 29 -14.91 -0.21 20.45
N PRO A 30 -15.22 -1.36 21.11
CA PRO A 30 -14.25 -2.45 21.25
C PRO A 30 -13.78 -3.02 19.90
N GLU A 31 -14.69 -3.18 18.95
CA GLU A 31 -14.42 -3.69 17.61
C GLU A 31 -13.57 -2.70 16.81
N ALA A 32 -13.87 -1.40 16.86
CA ALA A 32 -13.07 -0.39 16.17
C ALA A 32 -11.64 -0.29 16.74
N VAL A 33 -11.50 -0.37 18.07
CA VAL A 33 -10.18 -0.39 18.72
C VAL A 33 -9.40 -1.64 18.30
N LYS A 34 -10.06 -2.81 18.27
CA LYS A 34 -9.44 -4.06 17.81
C LYS A 34 -8.94 -3.95 16.36
N GLU A 35 -9.77 -3.45 15.45
CA GLU A 35 -9.39 -3.26 14.04
C GLU A 35 -8.19 -2.31 13.89
N LEU A 36 -8.18 -1.20 14.63
CA LEU A 36 -7.08 -0.25 14.63
C LEU A 36 -5.78 -0.88 15.15
N LEU A 37 -5.85 -1.63 16.26
CA LEU A 37 -4.69 -2.32 16.83
C LEU A 37 -4.15 -3.39 15.90
N GLU A 38 -5.02 -4.15 15.24
CA GLU A 38 -4.61 -5.12 14.22
C GLU A 38 -3.95 -4.42 13.01
N HIS A 39 -4.44 -3.25 12.62
CA HIS A 39 -3.85 -2.47 11.53
C HIS A 39 -2.46 -1.93 11.92
N ALA A 40 -2.34 -1.34 13.11
CA ALA A 40 -1.07 -0.88 13.66
C ALA A 40 -0.06 -2.02 13.79
N ARG A 41 -0.49 -3.19 14.25
CA ARG A 41 0.36 -4.39 14.36
C ARG A 41 0.97 -4.79 13.03
N ARG A 42 0.25 -4.67 11.91
CA ARG A 42 0.80 -4.98 10.57
C ARG A 42 1.99 -4.08 10.24
N TYR A 43 1.89 -2.77 10.47
CA TYR A 43 3.00 -1.84 10.25
C TYR A 43 4.17 -2.07 11.20
N LEU A 44 3.92 -2.39 12.47
CA LEU A 44 5.01 -2.67 13.41
C LEU A 44 5.72 -4.00 13.10
N SER A 45 5.00 -4.97 12.53
CA SER A 45 5.55 -6.31 12.28
C SER A 45 6.56 -6.34 11.12
N ILE A 46 6.61 -5.31 10.27
CA ILE A 46 7.62 -5.24 9.19
C ILE A 46 9.05 -5.06 9.73
N TYR A 47 9.20 -4.59 10.98
CA TYR A 47 10.50 -4.40 11.62
C TYR A 47 11.00 -5.65 12.35
N LEU A 48 10.26 -6.75 12.29
CA LEU A 48 10.76 -8.02 12.82
C LEU A 48 11.89 -8.54 11.92
N PRO A 49 12.96 -9.13 12.48
CA PRO A 49 14.05 -9.71 11.68
C PRO A 49 13.56 -10.76 10.66
N SER A 50 12.44 -11.42 10.95
CA SER A 50 11.80 -12.40 10.07
C SER A 50 11.04 -11.79 8.89
N ALA A 51 10.84 -10.46 8.83
CA ALA A 51 10.14 -9.80 7.73
C ALA A 51 10.93 -9.92 6.41
N GLY A 52 12.25 -9.74 6.47
CA GLY A 52 13.13 -9.92 5.31
C GLY A 52 13.13 -8.77 4.29
N PHE A 53 12.47 -7.65 4.60
CA PHE A 53 12.43 -6.46 3.75
C PHE A 53 12.37 -5.19 4.61
N GLU A 54 12.56 -4.04 3.97
CA GLU A 54 12.35 -2.72 4.56
C GLU A 54 11.59 -1.80 3.61
N ILE A 55 11.01 -0.73 4.15
CA ILE A 55 10.45 0.35 3.35
C ILE A 55 11.57 1.36 3.11
N SER A 56 11.83 1.67 1.84
CA SER A 56 12.81 2.66 1.42
C SER A 56 12.15 3.74 0.56
N GLN A 57 12.96 4.65 0.04
CA GLN A 57 12.55 5.77 -0.80
C GLN A 57 12.97 5.51 -2.26
N THR A 58 12.12 5.89 -3.21
CA THR A 58 12.39 5.82 -4.64
C THR A 58 12.01 7.12 -5.35
N ASP A 59 12.88 7.59 -6.23
CA ASP A 59 12.64 8.76 -7.08
C ASP A 59 12.20 8.36 -8.49
N ARG A 60 12.01 7.06 -8.76
CA ARG A 60 11.63 6.52 -10.08
C ARG A 60 10.41 7.22 -10.68
N TYR A 61 9.41 7.49 -9.86
CA TYR A 61 8.13 8.07 -10.30
C TYR A 61 8.06 9.60 -10.13
N SER A 62 9.13 10.22 -9.60
CA SER A 62 9.16 11.63 -9.23
C SER A 62 8.93 12.59 -10.41
N ALA A 63 9.28 12.18 -11.63
CA ALA A 63 9.05 12.96 -12.85
C ALA A 63 7.56 13.26 -13.11
N VAL A 64 6.65 12.36 -12.67
CA VAL A 64 5.20 12.52 -12.82
C VAL A 64 4.57 12.99 -11.52
N THR A 65 5.00 12.44 -10.39
CA THR A 65 4.37 12.69 -9.09
C THR A 65 4.85 13.98 -8.42
N ASN A 66 6.00 14.53 -8.85
CA ASN A 66 6.68 15.67 -8.23
C ASN A 66 7.00 15.46 -6.73
N LYS A 67 7.05 14.20 -6.29
CA LYS A 67 7.33 13.79 -4.91
C LYS A 67 8.25 12.58 -4.95
N SER A 68 8.97 12.36 -3.85
CA SER A 68 9.64 11.09 -3.65
C SER A 68 8.65 10.07 -3.07
N GLU A 69 8.68 8.85 -3.59
CA GLU A 69 7.75 7.80 -3.23
C GLU A 69 8.43 6.72 -2.38
N ALA A 70 7.64 5.81 -1.84
CA ALA A 70 8.16 4.68 -1.07
C ALA A 70 8.29 3.44 -1.98
N CYS A 71 9.24 2.58 -1.64
CA CYS A 71 9.38 1.26 -2.23
C CYS A 71 9.65 0.22 -1.15
N VAL A 72 9.58 -1.06 -1.52
CA VAL A 72 9.91 -2.18 -0.63
C VAL A 72 11.17 -2.85 -1.13
N ILE A 73 12.21 -2.90 -0.31
CA ILE A 73 13.52 -3.45 -0.66
C ILE A 73 13.79 -4.70 0.17
N ALA A 74 14.25 -5.77 -0.48
CA ALA A 74 14.64 -7.00 0.20
C ALA A 74 15.93 -6.79 1.01
N ASN A 75 15.93 -7.15 2.30
CA ASN A 75 17.14 -7.11 3.14
C ASN A 75 17.78 -8.50 3.33
N ARG A 76 17.18 -9.53 2.73
CA ARG A 76 17.70 -10.89 2.59
C ARG A 76 17.30 -11.45 1.22
N SER A 77 17.95 -12.54 0.80
CA SER A 77 17.48 -13.26 -0.39
C SER A 77 16.17 -14.01 -0.13
N PHE A 78 15.34 -14.11 -1.15
CA PHE A 78 14.12 -14.93 -1.19
C PHE A 78 14.15 -15.87 -2.37
N GLU A 79 13.61 -17.07 -2.17
CA GLU A 79 13.47 -18.07 -3.22
C GLU A 79 12.05 -18.07 -3.82
N ALA A 80 11.93 -18.56 -5.05
CA ALA A 80 10.62 -18.75 -5.66
C ALA A 80 9.76 -19.69 -4.78
N GLY A 81 8.56 -19.23 -4.45
CA GLY A 81 7.64 -19.93 -3.55
C GLY A 81 7.59 -19.36 -2.13
N ASP A 82 8.57 -18.55 -1.72
CA ASP A 82 8.56 -17.88 -0.41
C ASP A 82 7.34 -16.95 -0.27
N GLU A 83 6.87 -16.79 0.97
CA GLU A 83 5.72 -15.94 1.29
C GLU A 83 6.13 -14.75 2.17
N LEU A 84 5.85 -13.55 1.67
CA LEU A 84 6.11 -12.29 2.35
C LEU A 84 4.93 -11.93 3.27
N ARG A 85 4.69 -12.76 4.29
CA ARG A 85 3.51 -12.65 5.18
C ARG A 85 3.48 -11.36 6.01
N TYR A 86 4.63 -10.74 6.24
CA TYR A 86 4.72 -9.44 6.93
C TYR A 86 4.46 -8.25 6.00
N CYS A 87 4.63 -8.43 4.68
CA CYS A 87 4.21 -7.46 3.67
C CYS A 87 2.71 -7.66 3.37
N ALA A 88 1.90 -7.54 4.41
CA ALA A 88 0.47 -7.77 4.33
C ALA A 88 -0.28 -6.47 4.13
N GLY A 89 -1.49 -6.58 3.59
CA GLY A 89 -2.42 -5.47 3.46
C GLY A 89 -3.86 -5.89 3.65
N THR A 90 -4.72 -4.88 3.67
CA THR A 90 -6.17 -5.06 3.59
C THR A 90 -6.65 -4.41 2.30
N ILE A 91 -7.46 -5.14 1.55
CA ILE A 91 -8.22 -4.63 0.41
C ILE A 91 -9.60 -4.22 0.92
N ALA A 92 -9.95 -2.95 0.69
CA ALA A 92 -11.32 -2.46 0.85
C ALA A 92 -11.89 -2.13 -0.53
N ASN A 93 -13.04 -2.71 -0.88
CA ASN A 93 -13.74 -2.35 -2.10
C ASN A 93 -14.40 -0.97 -1.89
N LEU A 94 -14.27 -0.09 -2.87
CA LEU A 94 -14.90 1.22 -2.86
C LEU A 94 -16.21 1.17 -3.63
N THR A 95 -17.20 1.92 -3.15
CA THR A 95 -18.42 2.24 -3.91
C THR A 95 -18.15 3.38 -4.90
N GLU A 96 -18.95 3.50 -5.96
CA GLU A 96 -18.80 4.59 -6.95
C GLU A 96 -18.84 6.00 -6.32
N GLN A 97 -19.59 6.19 -5.24
CA GLN A 97 -19.63 7.46 -4.52
C GLN A 97 -18.32 7.70 -3.75
N GLU A 98 -17.77 6.68 -3.09
CA GLU A 98 -16.49 6.78 -2.40
C GLU A 98 -15.34 7.02 -3.38
N GLU A 99 -15.38 6.41 -4.57
CA GLU A 99 -14.43 6.69 -5.66
C GLU A 99 -14.45 8.17 -6.05
N LYS A 100 -15.62 8.73 -6.34
CA LYS A 100 -15.77 10.16 -6.68
C LYS A 100 -15.31 11.08 -5.55
N ASP A 101 -15.63 10.73 -4.31
CA ASP A 101 -15.22 11.51 -3.13
C ASP A 101 -13.68 11.44 -2.91
N LEU A 102 -13.03 10.35 -3.31
CA LEU A 102 -11.58 10.18 -3.30
C LEU A 102 -10.90 10.93 -4.45
N GLU A 103 -11.49 10.95 -5.65
CA GLU A 103 -10.96 11.71 -6.80
C GLU A 103 -10.97 13.22 -6.55
N THR A 104 -11.99 13.73 -5.86
CA THR A 104 -12.11 15.16 -5.52
C THR A 104 -11.14 15.61 -4.43
N LYS A 105 -10.71 14.68 -3.56
CA LYS A 105 -9.73 14.93 -2.51
C LYS A 105 -8.41 14.37 -3.00
N THR A 106 -7.58 15.18 -3.65
CA THR A 106 -6.19 14.88 -4.03
C THR A 106 -5.45 14.04 -2.98
N SER A 107 -5.60 12.72 -3.05
CA SER A 107 -5.24 11.82 -1.97
C SER A 107 -4.32 10.75 -2.50
N ASP A 108 -3.15 10.67 -1.88
CA ASP A 108 -2.04 9.77 -2.24
C ASP A 108 -2.36 8.31 -1.81
N PHE A 109 -3.58 7.85 -2.04
CA PHE A 109 -4.02 6.49 -1.68
C PHE A 109 -3.69 5.49 -2.78
N SER A 110 -3.25 4.29 -2.38
CA SER A 110 -2.94 3.18 -3.28
C SER A 110 -4.26 2.55 -3.76
N VAL A 111 -4.84 3.10 -4.81
CA VAL A 111 -6.13 2.68 -5.39
C VAL A 111 -5.87 1.79 -6.61
N ILE A 112 -6.32 0.54 -6.56
CA ILE A 112 -6.16 -0.44 -7.65
C ILE A 112 -7.51 -0.80 -8.24
N LYS A 113 -7.65 -0.66 -9.56
CA LYS A 113 -8.81 -1.16 -10.29
C LYS A 113 -8.57 -2.61 -10.69
N THR A 114 -9.41 -3.52 -10.19
CA THR A 114 -9.35 -4.93 -10.56
C THR A 114 -10.58 -5.29 -11.37
N SER A 115 -10.41 -6.08 -12.43
CA SER A 115 -11.52 -6.55 -13.28
C SER A 115 -12.55 -7.41 -12.55
N ARG A 116 -12.18 -8.01 -11.41
CA ARG A 116 -13.05 -8.89 -10.61
C ARG A 116 -13.74 -8.20 -9.42
N ARG A 117 -13.15 -7.17 -8.82
CA ARG A 117 -13.66 -6.53 -7.59
C ARG A 117 -13.94 -5.03 -7.73
N GLY A 118 -13.78 -4.45 -8.92
CA GLY A 118 -13.88 -3.01 -9.12
C GLY A 118 -12.71 -2.28 -8.49
N THR A 119 -12.92 -1.02 -8.09
CA THR A 119 -11.88 -0.20 -7.46
C THR A 119 -11.68 -0.61 -6.01
N CYS A 120 -10.42 -0.88 -5.67
CA CYS A 120 -9.98 -1.43 -4.41
C CYS A 120 -8.94 -0.50 -3.78
N LEU A 121 -9.13 -0.16 -2.51
CA LEU A 121 -8.14 0.57 -1.73
C LEU A 121 -7.20 -0.42 -1.02
N PHE A 122 -5.91 -0.26 -1.22
CA PHE A 122 -4.88 -1.03 -0.55
C PHE A 122 -4.37 -0.28 0.68
N LEU A 123 -4.46 -0.94 1.83
CA LEU A 123 -4.00 -0.41 3.12
C LEU A 123 -2.99 -1.36 3.76
N GLY A 124 -2.17 -0.84 4.67
CA GLY A 124 -1.11 -1.61 5.33
C GLY A 124 0.20 -1.61 4.54
N PRO A 125 1.25 -2.30 5.02
CA PRO A 125 2.57 -2.34 4.37
C PRO A 125 2.58 -2.69 2.88
N ALA A 126 1.66 -3.56 2.43
CA ALA A 126 1.55 -3.94 1.03
C ALA A 126 1.32 -2.76 0.07
N ARG A 127 0.85 -1.62 0.58
CA ARG A 127 0.59 -0.41 -0.22
C ARG A 127 1.86 0.24 -0.82
N PHE A 128 3.03 -0.13 -0.30
CA PHE A 128 4.33 0.39 -0.72
C PHE A 128 5.03 -0.50 -1.76
N VAL A 129 4.46 -1.67 -2.07
CA VAL A 129 5.00 -2.57 -3.10
C VAL A 129 4.62 -2.00 -4.46
N ASN A 130 5.62 -1.58 -5.23
CA ASN A 130 5.42 -0.93 -6.51
C ASN A 130 5.06 -1.90 -7.64
N HIS A 131 4.57 -1.32 -8.73
CA HIS A 131 4.27 -2.05 -9.95
C HIS A 131 5.54 -2.35 -10.76
N ASP A 132 5.62 -3.58 -11.29
CA ASP A 132 6.46 -3.88 -12.45
C ASP A 132 5.70 -4.78 -13.43
N CYS A 133 5.90 -4.57 -14.74
CA CYS A 133 5.28 -5.38 -15.80
C CYS A 133 5.82 -6.81 -15.84
N ASP A 134 7.02 -7.05 -15.33
CA ASP A 134 7.61 -8.38 -15.14
C ASP A 134 8.00 -8.59 -13.66
N PRO A 135 7.02 -8.63 -12.74
CA PRO A 135 7.29 -8.55 -11.31
C PRO A 135 7.98 -9.80 -10.77
N ASN A 136 8.56 -9.68 -9.57
CA ASN A 136 9.10 -10.82 -8.82
C ASN A 136 8.10 -11.42 -7.82
N CYS A 137 6.99 -10.75 -7.51
CA CYS A 137 5.95 -11.24 -6.63
C CYS A 137 4.55 -11.20 -7.25
N SER A 138 3.65 -12.02 -6.70
CA SER A 138 2.22 -11.99 -7.00
C SER A 138 1.37 -11.86 -5.74
N PHE A 139 0.19 -11.27 -5.87
CA PHE A 139 -0.77 -11.17 -4.78
C PHE A 139 -1.34 -12.54 -4.39
N MET A 140 -1.45 -12.75 -3.08
CA MET A 140 -2.17 -13.86 -2.47
C MET A 140 -3.28 -13.28 -1.59
N SER A 141 -4.46 -13.89 -1.67
CA SER A 141 -5.57 -13.55 -0.77
C SER A 141 -5.56 -14.46 0.46
N ALA A 142 -5.70 -13.88 1.64
CA ALA A 142 -5.93 -14.56 2.90
C ALA A 142 -7.33 -14.18 3.43
N GLY A 143 -8.32 -15.04 3.20
CA GLY A 143 -9.70 -14.75 3.59
C GLY A 143 -10.38 -13.70 2.71
N SER A 144 -11.29 -12.91 3.29
CA SER A 144 -12.16 -12.00 2.54
C SER A 144 -11.45 -10.72 2.08
N SER A 145 -10.60 -10.13 2.93
CA SER A 145 -10.01 -8.81 2.70
C SER A 145 -8.50 -8.72 2.90
N ALA A 146 -7.85 -9.71 3.52
CA ALA A 146 -6.41 -9.62 3.72
C ALA A 146 -5.64 -10.13 2.50
N ILE A 147 -4.50 -9.50 2.24
CA ILE A 147 -3.56 -9.90 1.19
C ILE A 147 -2.13 -9.96 1.71
N TYR A 148 -1.30 -10.71 1.00
CA TYR A 148 0.14 -10.76 1.14
C TYR A 148 0.75 -11.13 -0.21
N PHE A 149 2.07 -11.26 -0.27
CA PHE A 149 2.77 -11.59 -1.52
C PHE A 149 3.43 -12.96 -1.47
N LYS A 150 3.44 -13.63 -2.62
CA LYS A 150 4.23 -14.83 -2.87
C LYS A 150 5.27 -14.54 -3.93
N VAL A 151 6.51 -14.92 -3.64
CA VAL A 151 7.66 -14.76 -4.51
C VAL A 151 7.54 -15.71 -5.69
N GLN A 152 7.63 -15.17 -6.90
CA GLN A 152 7.55 -15.90 -8.17
C GLN A 152 8.93 -16.18 -8.76
N LYS A 153 9.89 -15.28 -8.53
CA LYS A 153 11.27 -15.36 -9.00
C LYS A 153 12.21 -15.06 -7.84
N PRO A 154 13.42 -15.64 -7.79
CA PRO A 154 14.39 -15.32 -6.75
C PRO A 154 14.63 -13.80 -6.65
N ILE A 155 14.73 -13.30 -5.41
CA ILE A 155 14.95 -11.88 -5.09
C ILE A 155 16.25 -11.80 -4.31
N SER A 156 17.20 -10.99 -4.76
CA SER A 156 18.47 -10.78 -4.08
C SER A 156 18.35 -9.69 -3.02
N VAL A 157 19.33 -9.65 -2.11
CA VAL A 157 19.46 -8.51 -1.18
C VAL A 157 19.59 -7.22 -1.98
N ASN A 158 18.85 -6.19 -1.57
CA ASN A 158 18.71 -4.88 -2.20
C ASN A 158 17.86 -4.83 -3.47
N ASP A 159 17.30 -5.96 -3.93
CA ASP A 159 16.33 -5.92 -5.02
C ASP A 159 14.99 -5.35 -4.51
N GLU A 160 14.32 -4.58 -5.37
CA GLU A 160 12.97 -4.09 -5.11
C GLU A 160 11.95 -5.23 -5.22
N ILE A 161 11.08 -5.35 -4.23
CA ILE A 161 9.93 -6.26 -4.25
C ILE A 161 8.81 -5.56 -5.03
N THR A 162 8.37 -6.18 -6.13
CA THR A 162 7.39 -5.63 -7.06
C THR A 162 6.27 -6.61 -7.35
N THR A 163 5.12 -6.09 -7.77
CA THR A 163 3.93 -6.87 -8.13
C THR A 163 3.29 -6.33 -9.39
N HIS A 164 2.35 -7.06 -9.98
CA HIS A 164 1.59 -6.58 -11.13
C HIS A 164 0.22 -6.04 -10.70
N TYR A 165 0.00 -4.73 -10.86
CA TYR A 165 -1.27 -4.07 -10.49
C TYR A 165 -2.44 -4.44 -11.40
N GLY A 166 -2.18 -4.77 -12.66
CA GLY A 166 -3.18 -5.04 -13.69
C GLY A 166 -2.75 -4.48 -15.05
N ASP A 167 -3.33 -5.01 -16.13
CA ASP A 167 -2.86 -4.76 -17.50
C ASP A 167 -3.13 -3.32 -17.99
N ASN A 168 -4.03 -2.59 -17.31
CA ASN A 168 -4.49 -1.27 -17.74
C ASN A 168 -4.47 -0.26 -16.57
N TYR A 169 -3.52 -0.42 -15.65
CA TYR A 169 -3.42 0.49 -14.50
C TYR A 169 -2.85 1.84 -14.93
N PHE A 170 -1.80 1.83 -15.75
CA PHE A 170 -1.13 3.04 -16.27
C PHE A 170 -1.54 3.30 -17.72
N GLY A 171 -2.82 3.57 -17.94
CA GLY A 171 -3.40 3.71 -19.28
C GLY A 171 -3.67 2.37 -19.96
N VAL A 172 -4.10 2.42 -21.22
CA VAL A 172 -4.38 1.20 -22.03
C VAL A 172 -3.08 0.43 -22.21
N ASP A 173 -3.10 -0.88 -21.93
CA ASP A 173 -1.95 -1.78 -22.01
C ASP A 173 -0.71 -1.27 -21.24
N ASN A 174 -0.91 -0.53 -20.14
CA ASN A 174 0.15 0.06 -19.31
C ASN A 174 1.13 0.96 -20.10
N GLN A 175 0.68 1.62 -21.17
CA GLN A 175 1.51 2.49 -22.02
C GLN A 175 2.18 3.66 -21.29
N GLU A 176 1.63 4.10 -20.14
CA GLU A 176 2.18 5.18 -19.32
C GLU A 176 3.01 4.65 -18.15
N CYS A 177 3.32 3.35 -18.12
CA CYS A 177 4.07 2.73 -17.04
C CYS A 177 5.54 3.16 -17.03
N LEU A 178 6.06 3.45 -15.83
CA LEU A 178 7.46 3.86 -15.59
C LEU A 178 8.25 2.80 -14.81
N CYS A 179 7.83 1.53 -14.88
CA CYS A 179 8.53 0.45 -14.18
C CYS A 179 9.88 0.12 -14.86
N ALA A 180 10.76 -0.56 -14.13
CA ALA A 180 12.09 -0.89 -14.62
C ALA A 180 12.05 -1.80 -15.87
N THR A 181 11.03 -2.65 -15.99
CA THR A 181 10.85 -3.50 -17.17
C THR A 181 10.47 -2.70 -18.42
N CYS A 182 9.63 -1.68 -18.31
CA CYS A 182 9.22 -0.84 -19.44
C CYS A 182 10.32 0.14 -19.91
N GLU A 183 11.28 0.46 -19.04
CA GLU A 183 12.44 1.31 -19.39
C GLU A 183 13.50 0.58 -20.24
N ARG A 184 13.46 -0.75 -20.32
CA ARG A 184 14.47 -1.58 -21.00
C ARG A 184 14.21 -1.78 -22.48
#